data_AF-A0A6J2YC20-F1
#
_entry.id   AF-A0A6J2YC20-F1
#
_cell.length_a   1.000
_cell.length_b   1.000
_cell.length_c   1.000
_cell.angle_alpha   90.00
_cell.angle_beta   90.00
_cell.angle_gamma   90.00
#
_symmetry.space_group_name_H-M   'P 1'
#
loop_
_entity.id
_entity.type
_entity.pdbx_description
1 polymer ?
#
loop_
_entity_poly.entity_id
_entity_poly.type
_entity_poly.pdbx_seq_one_letter_code
_entity_poly.pdbx_strand_id
1 'polypeptide(L)'
;MNILPKKRWHVRTKENIARVRRDEAQAAEEERIKQERAKLAESESKRQYLLEKSRKRFKTETFVPIAEKNSLDESNSVESEHVNFFKELEEGTAEQKQTNKEHDEEVKNEKEKYEKQIGYLTYLGQDTNEALGKKSWYEIAPKRKTDGTGEINLKAKVREDPLNIIKKFTISNEKSSGETTSKSKYTEYKSLLHTELKHSSKSKKRNRHSSRESSEERANKKHKHKRQKKHKKRKHRSSSESSVNEHTVSSISDDEDKLQEEKNRKLSILRAERLKREQAERRKTEELLAKIRGDNIKEGNKNTNEPRQKYNSQFNPYLAKQNFT
;
A
#
# COMPACT_ATOMS: atom_id res chain seq x y z
N MET A 1 -2.34 32.99 -16.07
CA MET A 1 -3.38 32.10 -15.52
C MET A 1 -3.05 30.64 -15.82
N ASN A 2 -3.43 29.69 -14.95
CA ASN A 2 -3.27 28.26 -15.24
C ASN A 2 -4.49 27.73 -16.01
N ILE A 3 -4.27 27.18 -17.21
CA ILE A 3 -5.31 26.62 -18.07
C ILE A 3 -5.46 25.10 -17.98
N LEU A 4 -4.53 24.39 -17.34
CA LEU A 4 -4.56 22.91 -17.25
C LEU A 4 -5.84 22.36 -16.59
N PRO A 5 -6.38 22.94 -15.49
CA PRO A 5 -7.62 22.45 -14.88
C PRO A 5 -8.84 22.49 -15.83
N LYS A 6 -8.80 23.32 -16.87
CA LYS A 6 -9.86 23.42 -17.90
C LYS A 6 -9.63 22.46 -19.09
N LYS A 7 -8.64 21.56 -19.02
CA LYS A 7 -8.32 20.61 -20.10
C LYS A 7 -8.73 19.19 -19.72
N ARG A 8 -9.51 18.57 -20.62
CA ARG A 8 -10.04 17.19 -20.52
C ARG A 8 -8.98 16.12 -20.23
N TRP A 9 -7.73 16.34 -20.65
CA TRP A 9 -6.60 15.41 -20.45
C TRP A 9 -5.84 15.61 -19.13
N HIS A 10 -6.20 16.59 -18.31
CA HIS A 10 -5.44 16.90 -17.11
C HIS A 10 -5.61 15.82 -16.04
N VAL A 11 -4.55 15.08 -15.77
CA VAL A 11 -4.51 13.89 -14.87
C VAL A 11 -5.09 14.17 -13.48
N ARG A 12 -5.01 15.41 -12.97
CA ARG A 12 -5.51 15.80 -11.65
C ARG A 12 -6.99 16.20 -11.59
N THR A 13 -7.74 16.19 -12.69
CA THR A 13 -9.19 16.43 -12.63
C THR A 13 -9.89 15.24 -11.99
N LYS A 14 -10.94 15.50 -11.20
CA LYS A 14 -11.70 14.46 -10.48
C LYS A 14 -12.18 13.34 -11.42
N GLU A 15 -12.66 13.70 -12.61
CA GLU A 15 -13.12 12.76 -13.64
C GLU A 15 -12.01 11.81 -14.11
N ASN A 16 -10.80 12.30 -14.40
CA ASN A 16 -9.71 11.46 -14.88
C ASN A 16 -9.18 10.55 -13.77
N ILE A 17 -9.11 11.03 -12.53
CA ILE A 17 -8.75 10.20 -11.38
C ILE A 17 -9.82 9.11 -11.15
N ALA A 18 -11.11 9.43 -11.32
CA ALA A 18 -12.20 8.46 -11.20
C ALA A 18 -12.23 7.43 -12.35
N ARG A 19 -11.77 7.78 -13.56
CA ARG A 19 -11.54 6.81 -14.65
C ARG A 19 -10.39 5.87 -14.30
N VAL A 20 -9.23 6.41 -13.96
CA VAL A 20 -8.06 5.61 -13.55
C VAL A 20 -8.42 4.64 -12.42
N ARG A 21 -9.15 5.08 -11.38
CA ARG A 21 -9.61 4.19 -10.31
C ARG A 21 -10.57 3.09 -10.75
N ARG A 22 -11.44 3.34 -11.75
CA ARG A 22 -12.31 2.31 -12.30
C ARG A 22 -11.48 1.28 -13.07
N ASP A 23 -10.55 1.75 -13.90
CA ASP A 23 -9.67 0.89 -14.69
C ASP A 23 -8.75 0.05 -13.77
N GLU A 24 -8.23 0.65 -12.69
CA GLU A 24 -7.46 -0.03 -11.63
C GLU A 24 -8.31 -1.06 -10.86
N ALA A 25 -9.56 -0.72 -10.51
CA ALA A 25 -10.46 -1.64 -9.83
C ALA A 25 -10.84 -2.83 -10.72
N GLN A 26 -11.17 -2.59 -12.00
CA GLN A 26 -11.45 -3.65 -12.97
C GLN A 26 -10.24 -4.57 -13.17
N ALA A 27 -9.04 -4.02 -13.29
CA ALA A 27 -7.82 -4.83 -13.39
C ALA A 27 -7.57 -5.68 -12.13
N ALA A 28 -7.87 -5.15 -10.93
CA ALA A 28 -7.78 -5.89 -9.68
C ALA A 28 -8.84 -7.00 -9.57
N GLU A 29 -10.07 -6.76 -10.02
CA GLU A 29 -11.15 -7.76 -10.08
C GLU A 29 -10.81 -8.88 -11.07
N GLU A 30 -10.34 -8.56 -12.28
CA GLU A 30 -9.87 -9.54 -13.26
C GLU A 30 -8.71 -10.39 -12.73
N GLU A 31 -7.75 -9.78 -12.01
CA GLU A 31 -6.67 -10.52 -11.38
C GLU A 31 -7.19 -11.47 -10.29
N ARG A 32 -8.12 -11.01 -9.43
CA ARG A 32 -8.74 -11.85 -8.41
C ARG A 32 -9.47 -13.05 -9.01
N ILE A 33 -10.31 -12.84 -10.02
CA ILE A 33 -11.02 -13.92 -10.72
C ILE A 33 -10.02 -14.93 -11.32
N LYS A 34 -8.91 -14.44 -11.89
CA LYS A 34 -7.84 -15.30 -12.42
C LYS A 34 -7.12 -16.09 -11.32
N GLN A 35 -6.84 -15.48 -10.17
CA GLN A 35 -6.25 -16.17 -9.01
C GLN A 35 -7.20 -17.21 -8.42
N GLU A 36 -8.49 -16.90 -8.29
CA GLU A 36 -9.53 -17.81 -7.79
C GLU A 36 -9.70 -19.01 -8.75
N ARG A 37 -9.73 -18.78 -10.06
CA ARG A 37 -9.72 -19.85 -11.07
C ARG A 37 -8.46 -20.72 -11.01
N ALA A 38 -7.30 -20.13 -10.75
CA ALA A 38 -6.05 -20.89 -10.58
C ALA A 38 -6.07 -21.77 -9.32
N LYS A 39 -6.55 -21.23 -8.18
CA LYS A 39 -6.73 -21.99 -6.92
C LYS A 39 -7.72 -23.15 -7.08
N LEU A 40 -8.80 -22.94 -7.83
CA LEU A 40 -9.79 -23.98 -8.14
C LEU A 40 -9.18 -25.09 -9.02
N ALA A 41 -8.45 -24.73 -10.08
CA ALA A 41 -7.75 -25.71 -10.91
C ALA A 41 -6.66 -26.48 -10.11
N GLU A 42 -5.99 -25.82 -9.16
CA GLU A 42 -5.04 -26.47 -8.25
C GLU A 42 -5.74 -27.47 -7.31
N SER A 43 -6.86 -27.09 -6.68
CA SER A 43 -7.60 -27.99 -5.79
C SER A 43 -8.21 -29.18 -6.54
N GLU A 44 -8.75 -28.96 -7.75
CA GLU A 44 -9.24 -30.01 -8.63
C GLU A 44 -8.13 -30.97 -9.08
N SER A 45 -6.99 -30.46 -9.54
CA SER A 45 -5.87 -31.31 -9.97
C SER A 45 -5.29 -32.12 -8.81
N LYS A 46 -5.18 -31.54 -7.62
CA LYS A 46 -4.79 -32.24 -6.38
C LYS A 46 -5.81 -33.32 -6.02
N ARG A 47 -7.11 -33.05 -6.13
CA ARG A 47 -8.19 -34.04 -5.91
C ARG A 47 -8.08 -35.20 -6.90
N GLN A 48 -7.93 -34.91 -8.20
CA GLN A 48 -7.77 -35.92 -9.24
C GLN A 48 -6.53 -36.78 -9.01
N TYR A 49 -5.39 -36.18 -8.70
CA TYR A 49 -4.15 -36.90 -8.35
C TYR A 49 -4.34 -37.83 -7.14
N LEU A 50 -5.04 -37.39 -6.09
CA LEU A 50 -5.33 -38.22 -4.92
C LEU A 50 -6.29 -39.38 -5.26
N LEU A 51 -7.31 -39.15 -6.10
CA LEU A 51 -8.23 -40.18 -6.58
C LEU A 51 -7.52 -41.22 -7.48
N GLU A 52 -6.61 -40.78 -8.36
CA GLU A 52 -5.80 -41.67 -9.18
C GLU A 52 -4.83 -42.50 -8.30
N LYS A 53 -4.24 -41.85 -7.29
CA LYS A 53 -3.34 -42.50 -6.32
C LYS A 53 -4.07 -43.50 -5.42
N SER A 54 -5.31 -43.24 -5.02
CA SER A 54 -6.12 -44.21 -4.27
C SER A 54 -6.52 -45.40 -5.14
N ARG A 55 -7.01 -45.16 -6.37
CA ARG A 55 -7.30 -46.22 -7.37
C ARG A 55 -6.09 -47.10 -7.70
N LYS A 56 -4.87 -46.53 -7.73
CA LYS A 56 -3.62 -47.30 -7.92
C LYS A 56 -3.23 -48.15 -6.70
N ARG A 57 -3.61 -47.73 -5.49
CA ARG A 57 -3.34 -48.46 -4.23
C ARG A 57 -4.37 -49.56 -3.98
N PHE A 58 -5.64 -49.22 -4.13
CA PHE A 58 -6.75 -50.17 -4.07
C PHE A 58 -7.10 -50.59 -5.50
N LYS A 59 -6.38 -51.60 -6.01
CA LYS A 59 -6.76 -52.30 -7.24
C LYS A 59 -8.03 -53.10 -6.94
N THR A 60 -9.18 -52.47 -7.11
CA THR A 60 -10.47 -53.04 -6.79
C THR A 60 -10.96 -53.98 -7.89
N GLU A 61 -10.66 -55.27 -7.76
CA GLU A 61 -11.40 -56.32 -8.49
C GLU A 61 -12.86 -56.46 -8.00
N THR A 62 -13.22 -55.75 -6.92
CA THR A 62 -14.53 -55.77 -6.25
C THR A 62 -15.27 -54.42 -6.24
N PHE A 63 -14.86 -53.45 -7.06
CA PHE A 63 -15.63 -52.20 -7.24
C PHE A 63 -16.40 -52.27 -8.57
N VAL A 64 -17.67 -52.68 -8.48
CA VAL A 64 -18.61 -52.58 -9.61
C VAL A 64 -18.86 -51.09 -9.87
N PRO A 65 -18.53 -50.56 -11.06
CA PRO A 65 -18.93 -49.21 -11.42
C PRO A 65 -20.45 -49.16 -11.50
N ILE A 66 -21.09 -48.26 -10.73
CA ILE A 66 -22.50 -47.94 -10.92
C ILE A 66 -22.60 -47.11 -12.21
N ALA A 67 -22.64 -47.82 -13.34
CA ALA A 67 -22.83 -47.26 -14.66
C ALA A 67 -24.23 -47.65 -15.16
N GLU A 68 -25.06 -46.63 -15.36
CA GLU A 68 -26.13 -46.60 -16.35
C GLU A 68 -27.15 -47.75 -16.30
N LYS A 69 -28.04 -47.70 -15.30
CA LYS A 69 -29.36 -48.31 -15.42
C LYS A 69 -30.29 -47.43 -16.27
N ASN A 70 -29.92 -47.23 -17.53
CA ASN A 70 -30.83 -46.71 -18.57
C ASN A 70 -31.75 -47.86 -19.01
N SER A 71 -32.75 -48.17 -18.20
CA SER A 71 -33.83 -49.09 -18.54
C SER A 71 -35.14 -48.56 -18.00
N LEU A 72 -36.10 -48.35 -18.92
CA LEU A 72 -37.44 -47.84 -18.68
C LEU A 72 -38.10 -48.47 -17.44
N ASP A 73 -38.76 -47.64 -16.63
CA ASP A 73 -40.01 -48.00 -15.95
C ASP A 73 -40.79 -46.72 -15.59
N GLU A 74 -41.92 -46.50 -16.26
CA GLU A 74 -42.94 -45.55 -15.82
C GLU A 74 -43.73 -46.18 -14.66
N SER A 75 -43.47 -45.80 -13.42
CA SER A 75 -44.51 -45.77 -12.37
C SER A 75 -44.05 -45.07 -11.09
N ASN A 76 -44.99 -44.36 -10.47
CA ASN A 76 -44.80 -43.58 -9.25
C ASN A 76 -44.07 -44.33 -8.13
N SER A 77 -42.92 -43.80 -7.70
CA SER A 77 -42.48 -43.90 -6.31
C SER A 77 -41.80 -42.58 -5.92
N VAL A 78 -42.03 -42.15 -4.68
CA VAL A 78 -41.59 -40.85 -4.15
C VAL A 78 -40.09 -40.65 -4.37
N GLU A 79 -39.73 -39.46 -4.82
CA GLU A 79 -38.39 -39.01 -5.20
C GLU A 79 -37.28 -39.61 -4.33
N SER A 80 -36.66 -40.68 -4.85
CA SER A 80 -35.37 -41.16 -4.36
C SER A 80 -34.28 -40.21 -4.87
N GLU A 81 -34.33 -38.95 -4.42
CA GLU A 81 -33.18 -38.05 -4.55
C GLU A 81 -31.96 -38.74 -3.95
N HIS A 82 -30.80 -38.57 -4.57
CA HIS A 82 -29.56 -39.02 -3.96
C HIS A 82 -29.43 -38.32 -2.61
N VAL A 83 -29.27 -39.09 -1.52
CA VAL A 83 -29.13 -38.55 -0.16
C VAL A 83 -27.79 -37.81 -0.07
N ASN A 84 -27.84 -36.55 -0.48
CA ASN A 84 -26.72 -35.64 -0.46
C ASN A 84 -26.51 -35.21 0.99
N PHE A 85 -25.74 -35.99 1.76
CA PHE A 85 -25.33 -35.67 3.13
C PHE A 85 -24.66 -34.29 3.28
N PHE A 86 -24.25 -33.68 2.16
CA PHE A 86 -23.65 -32.35 2.09
C PHE A 86 -24.60 -31.27 1.53
N LYS A 87 -25.85 -31.59 1.15
CA LYS A 87 -26.84 -30.62 0.63
C LYS A 87 -27.15 -29.55 1.66
N GLU A 88 -27.40 -29.94 2.92
CA GLU A 88 -27.50 -29.00 4.06
C GLU A 88 -26.24 -28.12 4.23
N LEU A 89 -25.07 -28.68 3.94
CA LEU A 89 -23.77 -28.04 4.15
C LEU A 89 -23.44 -27.03 3.03
N GLU A 90 -23.82 -27.33 1.80
CA GLU A 90 -23.68 -26.46 0.61
C GLU A 90 -24.82 -25.41 0.52
N GLU A 91 -26.06 -25.78 0.85
CA GLU A 91 -27.20 -24.83 0.98
C GLU A 91 -27.05 -23.97 2.24
N GLY A 92 -26.27 -24.44 3.23
CA GLY A 92 -25.97 -23.77 4.48
C GLY A 92 -27.20 -23.63 5.38
N THR A 93 -27.83 -24.73 5.75
CA THR A 93 -28.92 -24.73 6.74
C THR A 93 -28.41 -24.25 8.10
N ALA A 94 -28.90 -23.08 8.51
CA ALA A 94 -28.82 -22.41 9.81
C ALA A 94 -27.50 -22.44 10.63
N GLU A 95 -27.00 -23.61 11.01
CA GLU A 95 -26.01 -23.79 12.07
C GLU A 95 -24.59 -23.36 11.65
N GLN A 96 -24.21 -23.56 10.39
CA GLN A 96 -22.90 -23.14 9.86
C GLN A 96 -22.89 -21.73 9.26
N LYS A 97 -24.06 -21.11 9.07
CA LYS A 97 -24.18 -19.67 8.74
C LYS A 97 -24.03 -18.77 9.97
N GLN A 98 -23.86 -19.32 11.18
CA GLN A 98 -23.20 -18.58 12.25
C GLN A 98 -21.72 -18.44 11.94
N THR A 99 -21.38 -17.40 11.18
CA THR A 99 -20.09 -16.71 11.33
C THR A 99 -19.84 -16.46 12.82
N ASN A 100 -18.57 -16.48 13.26
CA ASN A 100 -18.29 -16.15 14.65
C ASN A 100 -18.81 -14.71 14.90
N LYS A 101 -19.81 -14.58 15.77
CA LYS A 101 -20.44 -13.29 16.08
C LYS A 101 -19.39 -12.29 16.58
N GLU A 102 -18.40 -12.77 17.33
CA GLU A 102 -17.27 -11.98 17.80
C GLU A 102 -16.42 -11.43 16.64
N HIS A 103 -16.23 -12.19 15.56
CA HIS A 103 -15.48 -11.74 14.37
C HIS A 103 -16.25 -10.68 13.59
N ASP A 104 -17.56 -10.83 13.41
CA ASP A 104 -18.36 -9.84 12.68
C ASP A 104 -18.55 -8.55 13.49
N GLU A 105 -18.65 -8.68 14.82
CA GLU A 105 -18.57 -7.55 15.76
C GLU A 105 -17.17 -6.91 15.76
N GLU A 106 -16.08 -7.68 15.72
CA GLU A 106 -14.71 -7.17 15.62
C GLU A 106 -14.51 -6.39 14.32
N VAL A 107 -14.88 -6.96 13.16
CA VAL A 107 -14.82 -6.28 11.85
C VAL A 107 -15.69 -5.02 11.82
N LYS A 108 -16.85 -5.02 12.49
CA LYS A 108 -17.67 -3.81 12.64
C LYS A 108 -16.98 -2.76 13.52
N ASN A 109 -16.44 -3.17 14.67
CA ASN A 109 -15.71 -2.32 15.58
C ASN A 109 -14.44 -1.74 14.95
N GLU A 110 -13.73 -2.48 14.09
CA GLU A 110 -12.59 -2.01 13.31
C GLU A 110 -12.99 -0.96 12.27
N LYS A 111 -14.08 -1.19 11.53
CA LYS A 111 -14.65 -0.18 10.61
C LYS A 111 -15.03 1.09 11.36
N GLU A 112 -15.75 0.97 12.48
CA GLU A 112 -16.09 2.13 13.30
C GLU A 112 -14.86 2.85 13.88
N LYS A 113 -13.83 2.13 14.33
CA LYS A 113 -12.55 2.73 14.77
C LYS A 113 -11.86 3.48 13.64
N TYR A 114 -11.80 2.90 12.44
CA TYR A 114 -11.23 3.51 11.25
C TYR A 114 -12.00 4.75 10.80
N GLU A 115 -13.33 4.68 10.80
CA GLU A 115 -14.22 5.82 10.48
C GLU A 115 -14.14 6.93 11.54
N LYS A 116 -14.04 6.59 12.83
CA LYS A 116 -13.76 7.54 13.93
C LYS A 116 -12.37 8.19 13.75
N GLN A 117 -11.35 7.40 13.42
CA GLN A 117 -9.97 7.87 13.20
C GLN A 117 -9.83 8.79 11.97
N ILE A 118 -10.65 8.60 10.93
CA ILE A 118 -10.66 9.45 9.73
C ILE A 118 -11.61 10.65 9.87
N GLY A 119 -12.54 10.63 10.83
CA GLY A 119 -13.56 11.67 10.99
C GLY A 119 -14.79 11.49 10.10
N TYR A 120 -15.04 10.26 9.62
CA TYR A 120 -16.34 9.90 9.03
C TYR A 120 -17.41 9.68 10.11
N LEU A 121 -17.02 9.07 11.25
CA LEU A 121 -17.91 8.76 12.37
C LEU A 121 -17.55 9.58 13.62
N THR A 122 -17.09 10.82 13.44
CA THR A 122 -16.97 11.80 14.54
C THR A 122 -18.33 12.40 14.86
N TYR A 123 -18.99 11.88 15.90
CA TYR A 123 -20.19 12.53 16.43
C TYR A 123 -19.80 13.83 17.12
N LEU A 124 -20.43 14.93 16.70
CA LEU A 124 -20.29 16.25 17.30
C LEU A 124 -20.64 16.16 18.80
N GLY A 125 -19.66 16.39 19.67
CA GLY A 125 -19.84 16.35 21.13
C GLY A 125 -19.06 15.27 21.88
N GLN A 126 -18.55 14.22 21.22
CA GLN A 126 -17.89 13.10 21.91
C GLN A 126 -16.63 13.48 22.69
N ASP A 127 -15.81 14.39 22.15
CA ASP A 127 -14.60 14.90 22.83
C ASP A 127 -14.86 16.11 23.75
N THR A 128 -16.13 16.42 24.07
CA THR A 128 -16.42 17.51 25.01
C THR A 128 -16.01 17.15 26.43
N ASN A 129 -15.58 18.18 27.16
CA ASN A 129 -15.15 18.07 28.56
C ASN A 129 -16.26 17.50 29.47
N GLU A 130 -17.52 17.76 29.14
CA GLU A 130 -18.71 17.19 29.76
C GLU A 130 -18.83 15.67 29.53
N ALA A 131 -18.78 15.21 28.28
CA ALA A 131 -18.85 13.78 27.93
C ALA A 131 -17.67 12.97 28.49
N LEU A 132 -16.47 13.58 28.57
CA LEU A 132 -15.26 12.94 29.11
C LEU A 132 -15.14 13.07 30.64
N GLY A 133 -16.05 13.78 31.32
CA GLY A 133 -15.96 14.08 32.75
C GLY A 133 -14.72 14.89 33.15
N LYS A 134 -14.03 15.50 32.18
CA LYS A 134 -12.77 16.24 32.37
C LYS A 134 -13.08 17.71 32.61
N LYS A 135 -12.88 18.19 33.82
CA LYS A 135 -13.05 19.61 34.11
C LYS A 135 -11.98 20.46 33.42
N SER A 136 -12.41 21.55 32.81
CA SER A 136 -11.54 22.49 32.11
C SER A 136 -10.62 23.24 33.08
N TRP A 137 -9.48 23.75 32.59
CA TRP A 137 -8.54 24.53 33.41
C TRP A 137 -9.14 25.82 34.00
N TYR A 138 -10.24 26.33 33.43
CA TYR A 138 -11.00 27.47 33.92
C TYR A 138 -12.12 27.09 34.92
N GLU A 139 -12.52 25.81 35.00
CA GLU A 139 -13.52 25.32 35.97
C GLU A 139 -12.88 24.96 37.32
N ILE A 140 -11.59 24.64 37.34
CA ILE A 140 -10.82 24.35 38.55
C ILE A 140 -9.78 25.45 38.75
N ALA A 141 -9.96 26.26 39.79
CA ALA A 141 -8.92 27.18 40.23
C ALA A 141 -7.60 26.42 40.49
N PRO A 142 -6.46 26.83 39.90
CA PRO A 142 -5.18 26.14 40.12
C PRO A 142 -4.87 25.98 41.60
N LYS A 143 -4.48 24.76 42.01
CA LYS A 143 -4.11 24.45 43.40
C LYS A 143 -2.87 25.25 43.80
N ARG A 144 -3.08 26.47 44.30
CA ARG A 144 -2.08 27.23 45.06
C ARG A 144 -1.69 26.36 46.24
N LYS A 145 -0.40 26.03 46.36
CA LYS A 145 0.15 25.31 47.53
C LYS A 145 0.09 26.25 48.73
N THR A 146 -1.03 26.27 49.44
CA THR A 146 -1.24 27.08 50.64
C THR A 146 -0.69 26.38 51.88
N ASP A 147 0.52 25.83 51.76
CA ASP A 147 1.30 25.24 52.85
C ASP A 147 2.50 26.16 53.10
N GLY A 148 2.21 27.32 53.69
CA GLY A 148 3.22 28.34 54.01
C GLY A 148 2.75 29.76 53.72
N THR A 149 2.74 30.59 54.75
CA THR A 149 2.55 32.05 54.73
C THR A 149 3.78 32.80 54.15
N GLY A 150 4.51 32.17 53.22
CA GLY A 150 5.71 32.71 52.59
C GLY A 150 5.39 33.26 51.21
N GLU A 151 5.67 34.55 50.99
CA GLU A 151 5.49 35.13 49.66
C GLU A 151 6.42 34.48 48.63
N ILE A 152 5.91 34.29 47.41
CA ILE A 152 6.70 33.78 46.30
C ILE A 152 7.74 34.85 45.91
N ASN A 153 9.00 34.42 45.71
CA ASN A 153 10.12 35.25 45.26
C ASN A 153 10.55 36.39 46.21
N LEU A 154 10.43 36.23 47.54
CA LEU A 154 10.97 37.16 48.55
C LEU A 154 12.40 37.66 48.24
N LYS A 155 13.30 36.79 47.77
CA LYS A 155 14.69 37.15 47.42
C LYS A 155 14.80 38.13 46.24
N ALA A 156 13.91 38.04 45.25
CA ALA A 156 13.87 38.98 44.14
C ALA A 156 13.30 40.32 44.61
N LYS A 157 12.15 40.29 45.30
CA LYS A 157 11.51 41.48 45.89
C LYS A 157 12.47 42.31 46.75
N VAL A 158 13.20 41.67 47.67
CA VAL A 158 14.17 42.36 48.55
C VAL A 158 15.39 42.93 47.78
N ARG A 159 15.80 42.29 46.67
CA ARG A 159 16.92 42.75 45.85
C ARG A 159 16.54 43.92 44.93
N GLU A 160 15.31 43.93 44.45
CA GLU A 160 14.76 44.90 43.49
C GLU A 160 13.97 46.03 44.18
N ASP A 161 13.91 46.03 45.52
CA ASP A 161 13.31 47.10 46.34
C ASP A 161 14.10 48.42 46.21
N PRO A 162 13.50 49.51 45.70
CA PRO A 162 14.17 50.81 45.57
C PRO A 162 14.54 51.43 46.93
N LEU A 163 13.87 51.08 48.02
CA LEU A 163 14.23 51.55 49.37
C LEU A 163 15.60 51.01 49.81
N ASN A 164 15.95 49.79 49.40
CA ASN A 164 17.30 49.23 49.62
C ASN A 164 18.38 49.91 48.77
N ILE A 165 18.01 50.59 47.69
CA ILE A 165 18.91 51.42 46.89
C ILE A 165 19.08 52.78 47.57
N ILE A 166 17.98 53.47 47.87
CA ILE A 166 17.99 54.78 48.57
C ILE A 166 18.76 54.70 49.89
N LYS A 167 18.52 53.66 50.69
CA LYS A 167 19.19 53.44 51.99
C LYS A 167 20.71 53.28 51.89
N LYS A 168 21.26 52.84 50.75
CA LYS A 168 22.71 52.80 50.54
C LYS A 168 23.28 54.21 50.37
N PHE A 169 22.57 55.06 49.62
CA PHE A 169 22.99 56.43 49.33
C PHE A 169 22.82 57.37 50.53
N THR A 170 21.81 57.16 51.38
CA THR A 170 21.69 57.94 52.63
C THR A 170 22.79 57.58 53.62
N ILE A 171 23.05 56.28 53.83
CA ILE A 171 24.11 55.82 54.76
C ILE A 171 25.52 56.21 54.28
N SER A 172 25.75 56.39 52.98
CA SER A 172 27.05 56.89 52.49
C SER A 172 27.30 58.38 52.77
N ASN A 173 26.26 59.19 52.98
CA ASN A 173 26.41 60.61 53.31
C ASN A 173 26.60 60.88 54.81
N GLU A 174 26.21 59.96 55.69
CA GLU A 174 26.28 60.14 57.15
C GLU A 174 27.59 59.58 57.78
N LYS A 175 28.47 58.96 56.98
CA LYS A 175 29.77 58.45 57.46
C LYS A 175 30.84 59.54 57.60
N SER A 176 30.52 60.58 58.35
CA SER A 176 31.49 61.57 58.84
C SER A 176 31.24 62.02 60.29
N SER A 177 30.52 61.24 61.11
CA SER A 177 30.50 61.42 62.58
C SER A 177 29.86 60.27 63.35
N GLY A 178 30.59 59.67 64.30
CA GLY A 178 30.06 59.09 65.54
C GLY A 178 29.30 57.76 65.49
N GLU A 179 29.65 56.84 66.39
CA GLU A 179 28.85 55.64 66.67
C GLU A 179 27.55 55.96 67.40
N THR A 180 26.41 55.40 66.95
CA THR A 180 25.35 54.95 67.87
C THR A 180 24.69 53.66 67.38
N THR A 181 24.44 52.75 68.32
CA THR A 181 23.84 51.44 68.04
C THR A 181 22.32 51.54 67.89
N SER A 182 21.80 51.41 66.66
CA SER A 182 20.40 51.05 66.43
C SER A 182 20.30 49.64 65.82
N LYS A 183 19.80 48.68 66.61
CA LYS A 183 19.55 47.30 66.16
C LYS A 183 18.42 47.30 65.14
N SER A 184 18.77 47.43 63.87
CA SER A 184 17.79 47.41 62.77
C SER A 184 17.14 46.04 62.67
N LYS A 185 15.79 46.00 62.66
CA LYS A 185 14.96 44.79 62.50
C LYS A 185 15.38 43.89 61.32
N TYR A 186 16.11 44.43 60.35
CA TYR A 186 16.77 43.69 59.27
C TYR A 186 17.66 42.52 59.73
N THR A 187 18.22 42.54 60.95
CA THR A 187 19.02 41.41 61.46
C THR A 187 18.19 40.18 61.83
N GLU A 188 16.92 40.36 62.18
CA GLU A 188 16.00 39.32 62.65
C GLU A 188 15.61 38.34 61.52
N TYR A 189 15.37 38.85 60.32
CA TYR A 189 15.17 38.02 59.12
C TYR A 189 16.45 37.31 58.68
N LYS A 190 17.63 37.85 59.05
CA LYS A 190 18.94 37.33 58.65
C LYS A 190 19.45 36.20 59.54
N SER A 191 19.05 36.18 60.82
CA SER A 191 19.27 35.03 61.73
C SER A 191 18.37 33.85 61.37
N LEU A 192 17.09 34.09 61.07
CA LEU A 192 16.14 33.07 60.59
C LEU A 192 16.61 32.37 59.30
N LEU A 193 17.31 33.08 58.41
CA LEU A 193 17.89 32.49 57.19
C LEU A 193 19.12 31.60 57.46
N HIS A 194 19.79 31.72 58.61
CA HIS A 194 20.97 30.91 58.95
C HIS A 194 20.64 29.67 59.78
N THR A 195 19.52 29.64 60.50
CA THR A 195 19.05 28.46 61.24
C THR A 195 18.64 27.32 60.30
N GLU A 196 17.95 27.65 59.21
CA GLU A 196 17.53 26.69 58.16
C GLU A 196 18.70 25.97 57.47
N LEU A 197 19.88 26.62 57.38
CA LEU A 197 21.00 26.12 56.57
C LEU A 197 21.97 25.18 57.31
N LYS A 198 21.85 25.01 58.64
CA LYS A 198 22.78 24.16 59.41
C LYS A 198 22.46 22.65 59.37
N HIS A 199 21.33 22.23 58.80
CA HIS A 199 20.93 20.81 58.76
C HIS A 199 21.20 20.11 57.42
N SER A 200 21.90 20.73 56.46
CA SER A 200 22.15 20.15 55.13
C SER A 200 23.64 20.04 54.77
N SER A 201 24.38 19.23 55.52
CA SER A 201 25.79 18.89 55.21
C SER A 201 26.12 17.41 55.45
N LYS A 202 25.38 16.49 54.79
CA LYS A 202 25.77 15.08 54.67
C LYS A 202 25.70 14.57 53.23
N SER A 203 26.86 14.64 52.58
CA SER A 203 27.39 13.72 51.54
C SER A 203 26.43 12.70 50.93
N LYS A 204 26.21 12.79 49.60
CA LYS A 204 26.06 11.61 48.73
C LYS A 204 26.80 11.79 47.40
N LYS A 205 27.80 10.94 47.17
CA LYS A 205 28.51 10.76 45.88
C LYS A 205 27.51 10.42 44.76
N ARG A 206 27.81 10.85 43.52
CA ARG A 206 27.19 10.30 42.30
C ARG A 206 28.27 9.92 41.29
N ASN A 207 28.48 8.63 41.09
CA ASN A 207 29.27 8.12 39.97
C ASN A 207 28.57 8.40 38.64
N ARG A 208 29.33 8.81 37.62
CA ARG A 208 28.97 8.65 36.21
C ARG A 208 30.21 8.26 35.40
N HIS A 209 30.25 6.99 35.01
CA HIS A 209 30.99 6.46 33.86
C HIS A 209 30.37 7.04 32.55
N SER A 210 30.94 7.02 31.35
CA SER A 210 32.29 6.77 30.79
C SER A 210 32.10 6.56 29.26
N SER A 211 32.36 7.57 28.43
CA SER A 211 32.65 7.50 26.96
C SER A 211 32.57 8.94 26.39
N ARG A 212 33.52 9.55 25.66
CA ARG A 212 34.74 9.10 24.92
C ARG A 212 34.39 8.17 23.75
N GLU A 213 34.67 8.40 22.46
CA GLU A 213 35.34 9.44 21.62
C GLU A 213 34.76 9.23 20.17
N SER A 214 34.91 10.02 19.10
CA SER A 214 35.71 11.22 18.77
C SER A 214 35.08 12.03 17.59
N SER A 215 35.91 12.81 16.89
CA SER A 215 35.87 13.42 15.54
C SER A 215 35.44 12.49 14.37
N GLU A 216 35.06 12.92 13.15
CA GLU A 216 35.81 13.72 12.14
C GLU A 216 34.92 14.25 10.97
N GLU A 217 35.54 15.00 10.04
CA GLU A 217 34.92 15.62 8.86
C GLU A 217 34.40 14.64 7.77
N ARG A 218 33.53 15.13 6.85
CA ARG A 218 33.80 15.11 5.39
C ARG A 218 32.76 15.83 4.54
N ALA A 219 33.25 16.60 3.57
CA ALA A 219 32.44 17.23 2.52
C ALA A 219 32.08 16.24 1.39
N ASN A 220 31.04 16.56 0.61
CA ASN A 220 30.96 16.10 -0.80
C ASN A 220 30.00 16.95 -1.66
N LYS A 221 30.57 17.69 -2.62
CA LYS A 221 29.84 18.27 -3.77
C LYS A 221 29.53 17.16 -4.78
N LYS A 222 28.31 17.11 -5.35
CA LYS A 222 28.08 16.45 -6.65
C LYS A 222 27.16 17.27 -7.56
N HIS A 223 27.68 17.64 -8.73
CA HIS A 223 26.93 18.24 -9.82
C HIS A 223 25.97 17.22 -10.45
N LYS A 224 24.86 17.69 -11.05
CA LYS A 224 24.06 16.90 -12.00
C LYS A 224 23.78 17.70 -13.27
N HIS A 225 24.11 17.11 -14.41
CA HIS A 225 24.05 17.75 -15.73
C HIS A 225 22.62 17.89 -16.26
N LYS A 226 22.34 19.04 -16.87
CA LYS A 226 21.04 19.37 -17.50
C LYS A 226 21.03 18.86 -18.95
N ARG A 227 20.48 17.66 -19.22
CA ARG A 227 20.33 17.15 -20.60
C ARG A 227 19.13 17.80 -21.29
N GLN A 228 19.39 18.74 -22.21
CA GLN A 228 18.41 19.28 -23.15
C GLN A 228 17.91 18.18 -24.10
N LYS A 229 16.60 17.91 -24.16
CA LYS A 229 15.98 17.07 -25.20
C LYS A 229 15.28 17.96 -26.23
N LYS A 230 15.86 18.06 -27.44
CA LYS A 230 15.24 18.71 -28.60
C LYS A 230 14.04 17.87 -29.06
N HIS A 231 12.82 18.41 -28.99
CA HIS A 231 11.64 17.80 -29.62
C HIS A 231 11.54 18.23 -31.09
N LYS A 232 11.61 17.27 -32.01
CA LYS A 232 11.31 17.52 -33.44
C LYS A 232 9.80 17.83 -33.59
N LYS A 233 9.46 19.01 -34.09
CA LYS A 233 8.08 19.32 -34.53
C LYS A 233 7.73 18.43 -35.74
N ARG A 234 6.76 17.53 -35.59
CA ARG A 234 6.04 16.96 -36.75
C ARG A 234 4.84 17.86 -37.04
N LYS A 235 4.79 18.44 -38.26
CA LYS A 235 3.59 19.11 -38.77
C LYS A 235 2.57 18.04 -39.11
N HIS A 236 1.38 18.10 -38.51
CA HIS A 236 0.22 17.38 -39.05
C HIS A 236 -0.46 18.29 -40.06
N ARG A 237 -0.76 17.75 -41.25
CA ARG A 237 -1.56 18.42 -42.27
C ARG A 237 -3.02 18.42 -41.81
N SER A 238 -3.71 19.54 -42.05
CA SER A 238 -5.16 19.66 -41.92
C SER A 238 -5.86 18.73 -42.91
N SER A 239 -6.84 17.97 -42.44
CA SER A 239 -7.82 17.27 -43.26
C SER A 239 -9.17 17.88 -42.96
N SER A 240 -9.77 18.46 -43.98
CA SER A 240 -11.12 19.05 -44.08
C SER A 240 -12.15 18.61 -43.03
N GLU A 241 -12.78 19.60 -42.39
CA GLU A 241 -14.12 19.45 -41.82
C GLU A 241 -15.13 19.22 -42.95
N SER A 242 -15.88 18.13 -42.90
CA SER A 242 -17.13 17.99 -43.65
C SER A 242 -18.29 18.19 -42.67
N SER A 243 -18.92 19.35 -42.75
CA SER A 243 -20.23 19.58 -42.12
C SER A 243 -21.24 18.59 -42.68
N VAL A 244 -21.93 17.84 -41.81
CA VAL A 244 -23.09 17.03 -42.17
C VAL A 244 -24.15 17.18 -41.08
N ASN A 245 -25.39 17.44 -41.51
CA ASN A 245 -26.54 17.76 -40.66
C ASN A 245 -26.81 16.72 -39.56
N GLU A 246 -27.18 17.21 -38.37
CA GLU A 246 -28.18 16.52 -37.55
C GLU A 246 -29.48 16.45 -38.37
N HIS A 247 -30.02 15.24 -38.60
CA HIS A 247 -31.46 14.90 -38.81
C HIS A 247 -31.69 13.54 -39.52
N THR A 248 -30.98 12.46 -39.16
CA THR A 248 -31.37 11.07 -39.49
C THR A 248 -30.88 10.07 -38.43
N VAL A 249 -31.55 10.00 -37.27
CA VAL A 249 -31.16 9.14 -36.13
C VAL A 249 -32.14 7.98 -35.92
N SER A 250 -32.01 6.90 -36.69
CA SER A 250 -32.73 5.63 -36.39
C SER A 250 -32.22 4.32 -37.01
N SER A 251 -31.21 4.30 -37.90
CA SER A 251 -30.87 3.04 -38.63
C SER A 251 -29.40 2.85 -39.05
N ILE A 252 -28.43 3.38 -38.30
CA ILE A 252 -26.98 3.29 -38.63
C ILE A 252 -26.10 2.71 -37.49
N SER A 253 -26.65 2.48 -36.29
CA SER A 253 -25.91 1.95 -35.13
C SER A 253 -25.21 0.60 -35.40
N ASP A 254 -25.93 -0.30 -36.06
CA ASP A 254 -25.59 -1.73 -36.06
C ASP A 254 -24.41 -2.08 -36.99
N ASP A 255 -24.01 -1.16 -37.87
CA ASP A 255 -22.89 -1.37 -38.80
C ASP A 255 -21.56 -0.83 -38.27
N GLU A 256 -21.55 0.26 -37.49
CA GLU A 256 -20.32 0.72 -36.81
C GLU A 256 -19.86 -0.25 -35.73
N ASP A 257 -20.79 -0.86 -34.97
CA ASP A 257 -20.45 -1.85 -33.96
C ASP A 257 -19.87 -3.14 -34.59
N LYS A 258 -20.44 -3.63 -35.70
CA LYS A 258 -19.84 -4.74 -36.48
C LYS A 258 -18.44 -4.40 -36.99
N LEU A 259 -18.25 -3.20 -37.56
CA LEU A 259 -16.94 -2.75 -38.02
C LEU A 259 -15.93 -2.66 -36.87
N GLN A 260 -16.39 -2.34 -35.65
CA GLN A 260 -15.55 -2.33 -34.46
C GLN A 260 -15.20 -3.74 -33.96
N GLU A 261 -16.15 -4.68 -34.01
CA GLU A 261 -15.89 -6.10 -33.73
C GLU A 261 -14.87 -6.70 -34.71
N GLU A 262 -14.98 -6.43 -36.01
CA GLU A 262 -14.03 -6.93 -37.01
C GLU A 262 -12.61 -6.41 -36.77
N LYS A 263 -12.47 -5.11 -36.45
CA LYS A 263 -11.18 -4.51 -36.04
C LYS A 263 -10.62 -5.24 -34.80
N ASN A 264 -11.46 -5.53 -33.81
CA ASN A 264 -11.07 -6.25 -32.59
C ASN A 264 -10.66 -7.72 -32.86
N ARG A 265 -11.41 -8.44 -33.71
CA ARG A 265 -11.05 -9.81 -34.16
C ARG A 265 -9.71 -9.81 -34.90
N LYS A 266 -9.51 -8.88 -35.83
CA LYS A 266 -8.24 -8.71 -36.57
C LYS A 266 -7.06 -8.39 -35.64
N LEU A 267 -7.26 -7.53 -34.64
CA LEU A 267 -6.25 -7.24 -33.60
C LEU A 267 -5.95 -8.48 -32.74
N SER A 268 -6.96 -9.30 -32.42
CA SER A 268 -6.77 -10.56 -31.69
C SER A 268 -5.91 -11.56 -32.47
N ILE A 269 -6.15 -11.72 -33.78
CA ILE A 269 -5.34 -12.56 -34.67
C ILE A 269 -3.89 -12.09 -34.70
N LEU A 270 -3.64 -10.78 -34.86
CA LEU A 270 -2.29 -10.21 -34.86
C LEU A 270 -1.57 -10.38 -33.51
N ARG A 271 -2.30 -10.31 -32.38
CA ARG A 271 -1.74 -10.61 -31.04
C ARG A 271 -1.37 -12.09 -30.90
N ALA A 272 -2.21 -13.00 -31.38
CA ALA A 272 -1.95 -14.44 -31.37
C ALA A 272 -0.75 -14.82 -32.26
N GLU A 273 -0.64 -14.20 -33.45
CA GLU A 273 0.53 -14.38 -34.33
C GLU A 273 1.81 -13.85 -33.68
N ARG A 274 1.76 -12.67 -33.05
CA ARG A 274 2.89 -12.13 -32.28
C ARG A 274 3.32 -13.08 -31.16
N LEU A 275 2.38 -13.60 -30.37
CA LEU A 275 2.66 -14.55 -29.29
C LEU A 275 3.28 -15.85 -29.84
N LYS A 276 2.82 -16.37 -30.97
CA LYS A 276 3.43 -17.53 -31.64
C LYS A 276 4.88 -17.23 -32.08
N ARG A 277 5.14 -16.05 -32.64
CA ARG A 277 6.49 -15.61 -33.04
C ARG A 277 7.42 -15.48 -31.82
N GLU A 278 6.95 -14.83 -30.75
CA GLU A 278 7.69 -14.69 -29.48
C GLU A 278 7.96 -16.04 -28.81
N GLN A 279 6.99 -16.97 -28.81
CA GLN A 279 7.18 -18.34 -28.32
C GLN A 279 8.18 -19.13 -29.17
N ALA A 280 8.17 -18.98 -30.50
CA ALA A 280 9.13 -19.65 -31.39
C ALA A 280 10.55 -19.10 -31.20
N GLU A 281 10.71 -17.78 -31.03
CA GLU A 281 11.98 -17.16 -30.68
C GLU A 281 12.46 -17.61 -29.30
N ARG A 282 11.57 -17.63 -28.30
CA ARG A 282 11.87 -18.12 -26.94
C ARG A 282 12.31 -19.57 -26.94
N ARG A 283 11.62 -20.47 -27.67
CA ARG A 283 12.04 -21.87 -27.86
C ARG A 283 13.44 -21.97 -28.50
N LYS A 284 13.72 -21.20 -29.56
CA LYS A 284 15.06 -21.16 -30.16
C LYS A 284 16.13 -20.70 -29.17
N THR A 285 15.84 -19.70 -28.32
CA THR A 285 16.79 -19.27 -27.27
C THR A 285 16.95 -20.32 -26.17
N GLU A 286 15.89 -21.05 -25.82
CA GLU A 286 15.90 -22.11 -24.82
C GLU A 286 16.67 -23.34 -25.32
N GLU A 287 16.47 -23.75 -26.57
CA GLU A 287 17.27 -24.78 -27.25
C GLU A 287 18.76 -24.40 -27.30
N LEU A 288 19.07 -23.14 -27.62
CA LEU A 288 20.45 -22.64 -27.62
C LEU A 288 21.07 -22.65 -26.22
N LEU A 289 20.31 -22.24 -25.19
CA LEU A 289 20.76 -22.27 -23.80
C LEU A 289 20.91 -23.70 -23.27
N ALA A 290 20.04 -24.63 -23.65
CA ALA A 290 20.16 -26.05 -23.32
C ALA A 290 21.40 -26.69 -23.99
N LYS A 291 21.70 -26.34 -25.25
CA LYS A 291 22.96 -26.71 -25.91
C LYS A 291 24.19 -26.15 -25.18
N ILE A 292 24.13 -24.94 -24.63
CA ILE A 292 25.21 -24.36 -23.80
C ILE A 292 25.33 -25.07 -22.44
N ARG A 293 24.20 -25.50 -21.84
CA ARG A 293 24.19 -26.26 -20.57
C ARG A 293 24.69 -27.70 -20.69
N GLY A 294 24.81 -28.23 -21.90
CA GLY A 294 25.16 -29.62 -22.15
C GLY A 294 23.97 -30.60 -22.04
N ASP A 295 22.74 -30.08 -21.97
CA ASP A 295 21.54 -30.90 -21.97
C ASP A 295 21.38 -31.56 -23.35
N ASN A 296 21.37 -32.90 -23.37
CA ASN A 296 21.49 -33.68 -24.60
C ASN A 296 20.16 -33.75 -25.37
N ILE A 297 19.82 -32.66 -26.08
CA ILE A 297 18.61 -32.57 -26.91
C ILE A 297 18.70 -33.60 -28.04
N LYS A 298 17.79 -34.57 -28.06
CA LYS A 298 17.59 -35.46 -29.20
C LYS A 298 17.22 -34.61 -30.43
N GLU A 299 18.17 -34.37 -31.34
CA GLU A 299 17.86 -33.72 -32.61
C GLU A 299 16.86 -34.59 -33.36
N GLY A 300 15.63 -34.10 -33.53
CA GLY A 300 14.62 -34.79 -34.32
C GLY A 300 15.12 -34.96 -35.76
N ASN A 301 14.93 -36.16 -36.32
CA ASN A 301 15.38 -36.53 -37.66
C ASN A 301 15.08 -35.42 -38.68
N LYS A 302 16.12 -34.70 -39.11
CA LYS A 302 16.07 -33.86 -40.30
C LYS A 302 16.01 -34.81 -41.49
N ASN A 303 14.86 -34.91 -42.15
CA ASN A 303 14.70 -35.78 -43.32
C ASN A 303 15.75 -35.42 -44.38
N THR A 304 16.75 -36.30 -44.57
CA THR A 304 17.95 -36.03 -45.39
C THR A 304 17.72 -36.23 -46.89
N ASN A 305 16.58 -35.75 -47.41
CA ASN A 305 16.19 -35.90 -48.82
C ASN A 305 16.43 -34.62 -49.65
N GLU A 306 17.11 -33.61 -49.10
CA GLU A 306 17.58 -32.46 -49.88
C GLU A 306 18.88 -32.80 -50.63
N PRO A 307 18.94 -32.61 -51.97
CA PRO A 307 20.14 -32.90 -52.75
C PRO A 307 21.26 -31.90 -52.40
N ARG A 308 22.42 -32.43 -51.96
CA ARG A 308 23.56 -31.59 -51.53
C ARG A 308 24.00 -30.64 -52.66
N GLN A 309 24.05 -29.34 -52.36
CA GLN A 309 24.54 -28.32 -53.28
C GLN A 309 26.03 -28.57 -53.58
N LYS A 310 26.40 -28.62 -54.87
CA LYS A 310 27.80 -28.86 -55.30
C LYS A 310 28.70 -27.63 -55.16
N TYR A 311 28.12 -26.43 -55.09
CA TYR A 311 28.83 -25.15 -55.06
C TYR A 311 28.28 -24.24 -53.96
N ASN A 312 29.15 -23.41 -53.36
CA ASN A 312 28.75 -22.43 -52.36
C ASN A 312 27.89 -21.33 -53.00
N SER A 313 26.69 -21.14 -52.44
CA SER A 313 25.67 -20.18 -52.90
C SER A 313 26.10 -18.71 -52.85
N GLN A 314 27.10 -18.35 -52.03
CA GLN A 314 27.66 -16.99 -52.00
C GLN A 314 28.52 -16.66 -53.22
N PHE A 315 29.17 -17.66 -53.83
CA PHE A 315 30.12 -17.47 -54.91
C PHE A 315 29.54 -17.84 -56.28
N ASN A 316 28.75 -18.91 -56.35
CA ASN A 316 28.13 -19.39 -57.60
C ASN A 316 26.61 -19.64 -57.41
N PRO A 317 25.79 -18.59 -57.23
CA PRO A 317 24.36 -18.73 -56.89
C PRO A 317 23.52 -19.42 -57.97
N TYR A 318 23.90 -19.30 -59.25
CA TYR A 318 23.20 -19.96 -60.35
C TYR A 318 23.41 -21.47 -60.34
N LEU A 319 24.66 -21.93 -60.16
CA LEU A 319 25.00 -23.36 -60.09
C LEU A 319 24.51 -24.01 -58.79
N ALA A 320 24.54 -23.27 -57.67
CA ALA A 320 24.01 -23.74 -56.39
C ALA A 320 22.48 -24.02 -56.42
N LYS A 321 21.75 -23.43 -57.38
CA LYS A 321 20.30 -23.62 -57.55
C LYS A 321 19.89 -24.73 -58.52
N GLN A 322 20.82 -25.29 -59.29
CA GLN A 322 20.50 -26.29 -60.33
C GLN A 322 19.97 -27.63 -59.79
N ASN A 323 20.11 -27.90 -58.49
CA ASN A 323 19.62 -29.13 -57.86
C ASN A 323 18.19 -29.01 -57.29
N PHE A 324 17.49 -27.89 -57.51
CA PHE A 324 16.12 -27.66 -57.04
C PHE A 324 15.14 -27.64 -58.23
N THR A 325 14.80 -28.83 -58.74
CA THR A 325 13.78 -29.07 -59.77
C THR A 325 12.96 -30.28 -59.39
#